data_AF-A0A8S3Y6X3-F1
#
_entry.id   AF-A0A8S3Y6X3-F1
#
_cell.length_a   1.000
_cell.length_b   1.000
_cell.length_c   1.000
_cell.angle_alpha   90.00
_cell.angle_beta   90.00
_cell.angle_gamma   90.00
#
_symmetry.space_group_name_H-M   'P 1'
#
loop_
_entity.id
_entity.type
_entity.pdbx_description
1 polymer ?
#
loop_
_entity_poly.entity_id
_entity_poly.type
_entity_poly.pdbx_seq_one_letter_code
_entity_poly.pdbx_strand_id
1 'polypeptide(L)'
;MLDRGDINRYIALCGIFKKISNDIKTYNVIELIKSKLEKGKEYSQSCSDLFESWKAGNFAIDHEFRVQNDGKNPDARKLLDIAINSKYLNVAEALVRAGADIKPRDDFTYLHVAFLIPSPNLFKTLVEKKIIIISNRQACDILNNFTNFSFDQSSPNKENAERAESQIKCAEMLINHILKENPNIEMPDSVKNNKTLAQ
;
A
#
# COMPACT_ATOMS: atom_id res chain seq x y z
N MET A 1 -12.41 -27.76 -25.36
CA MET A 1 -13.15 -26.71 -24.61
C MET A 1 -12.47 -26.58 -23.27
N LEU A 2 -11.66 -25.55 -23.07
CA LEU A 2 -11.13 -25.22 -21.74
C LEU A 2 -12.26 -24.54 -20.99
N ASP A 3 -12.75 -25.19 -19.94
CA ASP A 3 -13.57 -24.57 -18.92
C ASP A 3 -12.78 -23.38 -18.36
N ARG A 4 -13.04 -22.17 -18.89
CA ARG A 4 -12.47 -20.93 -18.38
C ARG A 4 -13.25 -20.60 -17.11
N GLY A 5 -12.98 -21.38 -16.05
CA GLY A 5 -13.49 -21.10 -14.71
C GLY A 5 -13.28 -19.62 -14.42
N ASP A 6 -14.35 -18.95 -14.02
CA ASP A 6 -14.35 -17.50 -13.82
C ASP A 6 -13.14 -17.09 -12.97
N ILE A 7 -12.48 -16.02 -13.42
CA ILE A 7 -11.30 -15.50 -12.74
C ILE A 7 -11.75 -15.02 -11.36
N ASN A 8 -11.22 -15.61 -10.30
CA ASN A 8 -11.56 -15.20 -8.93
C ASN A 8 -11.45 -13.67 -8.75
N ARG A 9 -12.43 -13.10 -8.05
CA ARG A 9 -12.57 -11.68 -7.70
C ARG A 9 -11.26 -10.96 -7.33
N TYR A 10 -10.34 -11.62 -6.62
CA TYR A 10 -9.03 -11.03 -6.31
C TYR A 10 -8.22 -10.70 -7.58
N ILE A 11 -8.13 -11.66 -8.51
CA ILE A 11 -7.40 -11.52 -9.77
C ILE A 11 -8.14 -10.52 -10.68
N ALA A 12 -9.47 -10.49 -10.65
CA ALA A 12 -10.26 -9.50 -11.39
C ALA A 12 -9.91 -8.06 -10.95
N LEU A 13 -9.84 -7.79 -9.63
CA LEU A 13 -9.41 -6.50 -9.11
C LEU A 13 -7.97 -6.16 -9.49
N CYS A 14 -7.03 -7.12 -9.39
CA CYS A 14 -5.65 -6.92 -9.85
C CYS A 14 -5.58 -6.55 -11.34
N GLY A 15 -6.38 -7.22 -12.16
CA GLY A 15 -6.49 -6.93 -13.59
C GLY A 15 -7.02 -5.53 -13.87
N ILE A 16 -7.95 -5.03 -13.05
CA ILE A 16 -8.46 -3.67 -13.13
C ILE A 16 -7.38 -2.67 -12.71
N PHE A 17 -6.69 -2.91 -11.60
CA PHE A 17 -5.58 -2.06 -11.13
C PHE A 17 -4.51 -1.93 -12.20
N LYS A 18 -4.10 -3.03 -12.82
CA LYS A 18 -3.16 -3.02 -13.94
C LYS A 18 -3.65 -2.15 -15.11
N LYS A 19 -4.93 -2.23 -15.47
CA LYS A 19 -5.51 -1.44 -16.57
C LYS A 19 -5.57 0.06 -16.26
N ILE A 20 -5.86 0.44 -15.03
CA ILE A 20 -5.97 1.86 -14.65
C ILE A 20 -4.63 2.49 -14.29
N SER A 21 -3.60 1.68 -13.99
CA SER A 21 -2.29 2.18 -13.56
C SER A 21 -1.67 3.21 -14.51
N ASN A 22 -1.94 3.12 -15.80
CA ASN A 22 -1.41 4.04 -16.81
C ASN A 22 -2.24 5.34 -16.94
N ASP A 23 -3.50 5.32 -16.50
CA ASP A 23 -4.47 6.40 -16.71
C ASP A 23 -4.80 7.15 -15.41
N ILE A 24 -4.23 6.73 -14.28
CA ILE A 24 -4.68 7.15 -12.95
C ILE A 24 -4.27 8.59 -12.66
N LYS A 25 -5.28 9.46 -12.55
CA LYS A 25 -5.19 10.76 -11.87
C LYS A 25 -5.77 10.60 -10.46
N THR A 26 -5.12 11.22 -9.47
CA THR A 26 -5.37 11.00 -8.03
C THR A 26 -6.82 11.18 -7.58
N TYR A 27 -7.62 12.02 -8.25
CA TYR A 27 -9.00 12.33 -7.88
C TYR A 27 -10.06 11.42 -8.54
N ASN A 28 -9.68 10.58 -9.52
CA ASN A 28 -10.64 9.78 -10.30
C ASN A 28 -10.56 8.27 -10.06
N VAL A 29 -9.77 7.80 -9.09
CA VAL A 29 -9.52 6.36 -8.90
C VAL A 29 -10.79 5.54 -8.69
N ILE A 30 -11.76 6.05 -7.92
CA ILE A 30 -13.02 5.35 -7.65
C ILE A 30 -13.86 5.22 -8.92
N GLU A 31 -14.07 6.31 -9.65
CA GLU A 31 -14.83 6.27 -10.90
C GLU A 31 -14.14 5.42 -11.99
N LEU A 32 -12.80 5.40 -12.02
CA LEU A 32 -12.05 4.53 -12.94
C LEU A 32 -12.27 3.04 -12.60
N ILE A 33 -12.10 2.64 -11.33
CA ILE A 33 -12.31 1.24 -10.92
C ILE A 33 -13.77 0.85 -11.17
N LYS A 34 -14.72 1.71 -10.81
CA LYS A 34 -16.16 1.51 -11.01
C LYS A 34 -16.49 1.31 -12.48
N SER A 35 -16.04 2.19 -13.38
CA SER A 35 -16.29 2.05 -14.82
C SER A 35 -15.66 0.79 -15.42
N LYS A 36 -14.47 0.38 -14.96
CA LYS A 36 -13.85 -0.87 -15.43
C LYS A 36 -14.58 -2.10 -14.91
N LEU A 37 -15.09 -2.09 -13.67
CA LEU A 37 -15.94 -3.14 -13.13
C LEU A 37 -17.27 -3.23 -13.89
N GLU A 38 -17.92 -2.09 -14.14
CA GLU A 38 -19.19 -2.01 -14.86
C GLU A 38 -19.09 -2.58 -16.28
N LYS A 39 -18.08 -2.16 -17.04
CA LYS A 39 -17.78 -2.75 -18.36
C LYS A 39 -17.37 -4.22 -18.25
N GLY A 40 -16.73 -4.59 -17.15
CA GLY A 40 -16.31 -5.96 -16.84
C GLY A 40 -17.47 -6.96 -16.73
N LYS A 41 -18.68 -6.47 -16.42
CA LYS A 41 -19.89 -7.30 -16.24
C LYS A 41 -20.26 -8.09 -17.50
N GLU A 42 -19.94 -7.56 -18.68
CA GLU A 42 -20.27 -8.18 -19.96
C GLU A 42 -19.52 -9.50 -20.20
N TYR A 43 -18.41 -9.74 -19.50
CA TYR A 43 -17.51 -10.86 -19.78
C TYR A 43 -16.91 -11.54 -18.54
N SER A 44 -17.24 -11.12 -17.32
CA SER A 44 -16.80 -11.78 -16.09
C SER A 44 -17.87 -11.70 -15.00
N GLN A 45 -18.26 -12.87 -14.48
CA GLN A 45 -19.18 -12.96 -13.35
C GLN A 45 -18.54 -12.34 -12.09
N SER A 46 -17.24 -12.52 -11.89
CA SER A 46 -16.51 -11.88 -10.79
C SER A 46 -16.54 -10.37 -10.87
N CYS A 47 -16.43 -9.76 -12.06
CA CYS A 47 -16.65 -8.32 -12.22
C CYS A 47 -18.09 -7.91 -11.87
N SER A 48 -19.08 -8.71 -12.26
CA SER A 48 -20.49 -8.51 -11.90
C SER A 48 -20.70 -8.54 -10.39
N ASP A 49 -20.22 -9.58 -9.72
CA ASP A 49 -20.33 -9.74 -8.28
C ASP A 49 -19.64 -8.61 -7.52
N LEU A 50 -18.42 -8.24 -7.94
CA LEU A 50 -17.68 -7.12 -7.38
C LEU A 50 -18.43 -5.80 -7.55
N PHE A 51 -18.96 -5.54 -8.75
CA PHE A 51 -19.70 -4.30 -9.03
C PHE A 51 -20.98 -4.21 -8.20
N GLU A 52 -21.81 -5.25 -8.19
CA GLU A 52 -23.07 -5.24 -7.43
C GLU A 52 -22.82 -5.20 -5.92
N SER A 53 -21.78 -5.90 -5.43
CA SER A 53 -21.35 -5.80 -4.02
C SER A 53 -20.94 -4.37 -3.66
N TRP A 54 -20.12 -3.73 -4.49
CA TRP A 54 -19.66 -2.36 -4.21
C TRP A 54 -20.80 -1.34 -4.34
N LYS A 55 -21.69 -1.53 -5.31
CA LYS A 55 -22.89 -0.73 -5.51
C LYS A 55 -23.82 -0.81 -4.29
N ALA A 56 -24.00 -1.99 -3.71
CA ALA A 56 -24.76 -2.15 -2.47
C ALA A 56 -24.14 -1.38 -1.29
N GLY A 57 -22.80 -1.23 -1.29
CA GLY A 57 -22.07 -0.35 -0.37
C GLY A 57 -21.99 1.12 -0.83
N ASN A 58 -22.82 1.56 -1.77
CA ASN A 58 -22.83 2.91 -2.34
C ASN A 58 -21.47 3.38 -2.88
N PHE A 59 -20.67 2.44 -3.41
CA PHE A 59 -19.31 2.69 -3.90
C PHE A 59 -18.37 3.31 -2.85
N ALA A 60 -18.58 3.01 -1.56
CA ALA A 60 -17.72 3.50 -0.48
C ALA A 60 -16.23 3.13 -0.72
N ILE A 61 -15.32 4.06 -0.48
CA ILE A 61 -13.88 3.87 -0.71
C ILE A 61 -13.29 2.72 0.13
N ASP A 62 -13.84 2.53 1.33
CA ASP A 62 -13.45 1.48 2.28
C ASP A 62 -14.37 0.25 2.23
N HIS A 63 -15.10 0.06 1.12
CA HIS A 63 -15.92 -1.13 0.91
C HIS A 63 -15.04 -2.39 1.01
N GLU A 64 -15.51 -3.35 1.80
CA GLU A 64 -14.80 -4.61 1.96
C GLU A 64 -15.30 -5.66 0.95
N PHE A 65 -14.42 -6.04 0.04
CA PHE A 65 -14.70 -7.07 -0.96
C PHE A 65 -14.38 -8.44 -0.40
N ARG A 66 -15.35 -9.36 -0.43
CA ARG A 66 -15.06 -10.78 -0.15
C ARG A 66 -14.31 -11.40 -1.34
N VAL A 67 -13.01 -11.59 -1.17
CA VAL A 67 -12.08 -12.08 -2.18
C VAL A 67 -11.29 -13.28 -1.65
N GLN A 68 -10.80 -14.13 -2.54
CA GLN A 68 -9.96 -15.27 -2.16
C GLN A 68 -8.60 -15.11 -2.85
N ASN A 69 -7.51 -15.27 -2.11
CA ASN A 69 -6.15 -15.24 -2.65
C ASN A 69 -5.49 -16.61 -2.45
N ASP A 70 -5.03 -17.23 -3.54
CA ASP A 70 -4.20 -18.44 -3.60
C ASP A 70 -4.48 -19.51 -2.52
N GLY A 71 -5.62 -20.22 -2.65
CA GLY A 71 -5.93 -21.39 -1.82
C GLY A 71 -6.30 -21.09 -0.36
N LYS A 72 -6.31 -19.81 0.06
CA LYS A 72 -6.81 -19.41 1.38
C LYS A 72 -8.33 -19.30 1.39
N ASN A 73 -8.92 -19.32 2.58
CA ASN A 73 -10.35 -19.00 2.72
C ASN A 73 -10.61 -17.55 2.26
N PRO A 74 -11.78 -17.28 1.65
CA PRO A 74 -12.14 -15.92 1.28
C PRO A 74 -12.10 -15.00 2.50
N ASP A 75 -11.39 -13.87 2.38
CA ASP A 75 -11.39 -12.80 3.35
C ASP A 75 -12.05 -11.55 2.75
N ALA A 76 -12.67 -10.73 3.60
CA ALA A 76 -13.08 -9.39 3.19
C ALA A 76 -11.79 -8.60 2.90
N ARG A 77 -11.68 -7.63 1.98
CA ARG A 77 -10.48 -6.78 1.82
C ARG A 77 -10.87 -5.43 1.23
N LYS A 78 -10.26 -4.34 1.68
CA LYS A 78 -10.44 -3.03 1.06
C LYS A 78 -9.62 -2.92 -0.22
N LEU A 79 -9.97 -1.99 -1.11
CA LEU A 79 -9.18 -1.75 -2.32
C LEU A 79 -7.72 -1.40 -2.00
N LEU A 80 -7.50 -0.64 -0.90
CA LEU A 80 -6.16 -0.27 -0.45
C LEU A 80 -5.33 -1.51 -0.05
N ASP A 81 -5.92 -2.46 0.68
CA ASP A 81 -5.26 -3.71 1.06
C ASP A 81 -4.78 -4.47 -0.18
N ILE A 82 -5.65 -4.61 -1.17
CA ILE A 82 -5.38 -5.39 -2.38
C ILE A 82 -4.30 -4.67 -3.22
N ALA A 83 -4.41 -3.35 -3.38
CA ALA A 83 -3.45 -2.57 -4.16
C ALA A 83 -2.04 -2.64 -3.55
N ILE A 84 -1.91 -2.52 -2.23
CA ILE A 84 -0.62 -2.62 -1.53
C ILE A 84 -0.04 -4.04 -1.65
N ASN A 85 -0.82 -5.07 -1.33
CA ASN A 85 -0.34 -6.45 -1.35
C ASN A 85 0.06 -6.93 -2.76
N SER A 86 -0.63 -6.43 -3.80
CA SER A 86 -0.32 -6.71 -5.20
C SER A 86 0.61 -5.69 -5.85
N LYS A 87 1.23 -4.79 -5.07
CA LYS A 87 2.23 -3.80 -5.52
C LYS A 87 1.74 -2.81 -6.59
N TYR A 88 0.44 -2.51 -6.63
CA TYR A 88 -0.12 -1.44 -7.46
C TYR A 88 -0.04 -0.09 -6.72
N LEU A 89 1.18 0.42 -6.57
CA LEU A 89 1.51 1.50 -5.63
C LEU A 89 0.93 2.86 -6.01
N ASN A 90 0.85 3.13 -7.31
CA ASN A 90 0.15 4.30 -7.87
C ASN A 90 -1.36 4.27 -7.57
N VAL A 91 -1.99 3.09 -7.62
CA VAL A 91 -3.39 2.90 -7.24
C VAL A 91 -3.56 3.08 -5.74
N ALA A 92 -2.67 2.48 -4.94
CA ALA A 92 -2.67 2.66 -3.48
C ALA A 92 -2.51 4.14 -3.09
N GLU A 93 -1.57 4.86 -3.71
CA GLU A 93 -1.34 6.29 -3.49
C GLU A 93 -2.57 7.12 -3.84
N ALA A 94 -3.24 6.81 -4.96
CA ALA A 94 -4.47 7.47 -5.35
C ALA A 94 -5.62 7.20 -4.37
N LEU A 95 -5.77 5.96 -3.89
CA LEU A 95 -6.78 5.60 -2.88
C LEU A 95 -6.55 6.34 -1.56
N VAL A 96 -5.31 6.40 -1.07
CA VAL A 96 -4.97 7.16 0.16
C VAL A 96 -5.30 8.64 -0.01
N ARG A 97 -4.98 9.23 -1.17
CA ARG A 97 -5.31 10.64 -1.46
C ARG A 97 -6.81 10.89 -1.56
N ALA A 98 -7.56 9.92 -2.08
CA ALA A 98 -9.02 9.96 -2.13
C ALA A 98 -9.70 9.73 -0.76
N GLY A 99 -8.92 9.48 0.30
CA GLY A 99 -9.43 9.39 1.67
C GLY A 99 -9.69 7.96 2.15
N ALA A 100 -9.12 6.95 1.51
CA ALA A 100 -9.17 5.57 2.01
C ALA A 100 -8.62 5.50 3.44
N ASP A 101 -9.28 4.72 4.30
CA ASP A 101 -8.80 4.47 5.65
C ASP A 101 -7.48 3.68 5.61
N ILE A 102 -6.48 4.28 6.24
CA ILE A 102 -5.10 3.79 6.31
C ILE A 102 -4.85 2.93 7.55
N LYS A 103 -5.88 2.62 8.35
CA LYS A 103 -5.74 1.61 9.40
C LYS A 103 -5.60 0.23 8.75
N PRO A 104 -4.51 -0.50 9.02
CA PRO A 104 -4.40 -1.89 8.57
C PRO A 104 -5.50 -2.73 9.22
N ARG A 105 -5.78 -3.91 8.66
CA ARG A 105 -6.59 -4.91 9.36
C ARG A 105 -5.82 -5.62 10.49
N ASP A 106 -4.51 -5.83 10.30
CA ASP A 106 -3.66 -6.55 11.23
C ASP A 106 -2.75 -5.60 12.02
N ASP A 107 -1.99 -6.12 12.99
CA ASP A 107 -1.04 -5.34 13.82
C ASP A 107 0.07 -4.66 12.98
N PHE A 108 0.26 -5.07 11.73
CA PHE A 108 1.18 -4.44 10.79
C PHE A 108 0.54 -3.25 10.07
N THR A 109 0.90 -2.03 10.48
CA THR A 109 0.46 -0.82 9.77
C THR A 109 0.93 -0.78 8.31
N TYR A 110 0.10 -0.22 7.40
CA TYR A 110 0.52 0.08 6.03
C TYR A 110 1.83 0.89 5.93
N LEU A 111 2.26 1.53 7.03
CA LEU A 111 3.53 2.23 7.10
C LEU A 111 4.71 1.24 7.17
N HIS A 112 4.59 0.15 7.93
CA HIS A 112 5.55 -0.97 7.89
C HIS A 112 5.61 -1.57 6.49
N VAL A 113 4.46 -1.82 5.86
CA VAL A 113 4.40 -2.44 4.54
C VAL A 113 4.94 -1.50 3.45
N ALA A 114 4.59 -0.21 3.48
CA ALA A 114 5.11 0.78 2.53
C ALA A 114 6.61 0.97 2.68
N PHE A 115 7.15 0.84 3.89
CA PHE A 115 8.58 0.84 4.13
C PHE A 115 9.26 -0.36 3.43
N LEU A 116 8.61 -1.53 3.38
CA LEU A 116 9.15 -2.70 2.67
C LEU A 116 9.08 -2.60 1.14
N ILE A 117 8.46 -1.56 0.58
CA ILE A 117 8.17 -1.45 -0.85
C ILE A 117 8.89 -0.23 -1.46
N PRO A 118 9.45 -0.32 -2.68
CA PRO A 118 10.14 0.80 -3.34
C PRO A 118 9.15 1.86 -3.87
N SER A 119 8.42 2.56 -2.99
CA SER A 119 7.65 3.75 -3.37
C SER A 119 7.73 4.84 -2.29
N PRO A 120 8.72 5.73 -2.41
CA PRO A 120 8.84 6.91 -1.55
C PRO A 120 7.61 7.82 -1.58
N ASN A 121 6.88 7.87 -2.70
CA ASN A 121 5.68 8.70 -2.83
C ASN A 121 4.49 8.16 -2.03
N LEU A 122 4.26 6.84 -2.07
CA LEU A 122 3.26 6.19 -1.23
C LEU A 122 3.64 6.34 0.24
N PHE A 123 4.91 6.12 0.57
CA PHE A 123 5.41 6.32 1.93
C PHE A 123 5.18 7.75 2.40
N LYS A 124 5.57 8.77 1.62
CA LYS A 124 5.30 10.19 1.91
C LYS A 124 3.83 10.45 2.20
N THR A 125 2.95 9.96 1.31
CA THR A 125 1.51 10.18 1.42
C THR A 125 0.94 9.52 2.68
N LEU A 126 1.39 8.30 2.99
CA LEU A 126 1.00 7.58 4.21
C LEU A 126 1.56 8.27 5.46
N VAL A 127 2.81 8.72 5.43
CA VAL A 127 3.48 9.49 6.47
C VAL A 127 2.65 10.75 6.75
N GLU A 128 2.39 11.60 5.78
CA GLU A 128 1.60 12.83 5.97
C GLU A 128 0.21 12.57 6.56
N LYS A 129 -0.49 11.52 6.11
CA LYS A 129 -1.84 11.17 6.61
C LYS A 129 -1.81 10.48 7.97
N LYS A 130 -0.80 9.65 8.25
CA LYS A 130 -0.63 8.92 9.51
C LYS A 130 0.04 9.74 10.59
N ILE A 131 0.94 10.67 10.27
CA ILE A 131 1.59 11.56 11.25
C ILE A 131 0.57 12.27 12.11
N ILE A 132 -0.51 12.76 11.49
CA ILE A 132 -1.61 13.42 12.19
C ILE A 132 -2.17 12.51 13.31
N ILE A 133 -1.92 11.19 13.27
CA ILE A 133 -2.44 10.18 14.20
C ILE A 133 -1.41 9.20 14.81
N ILE A 134 -0.12 9.15 14.38
CA ILE A 134 0.89 8.21 14.93
C ILE A 134 1.60 8.84 16.12
N SER A 135 1.81 8.04 17.16
CA SER A 135 2.66 8.45 18.27
C SER A 135 4.14 8.34 17.90
N ASN A 136 4.98 9.16 18.55
CA ASN A 136 6.45 9.08 18.42
C ASN A 136 6.98 7.65 18.67
N ARG A 137 6.34 6.89 19.57
CA ARG A 137 6.69 5.49 19.86
C ARG A 137 6.57 4.60 18.62
N GLN A 138 5.46 4.69 17.91
CA GLN A 138 5.22 3.91 16.69
C GLN A 138 6.21 4.28 15.59
N ALA A 139 6.60 5.56 15.51
CA ALA A 139 7.61 6.00 14.56
C ALA A 139 9.00 5.41 14.88
N CYS A 140 9.38 5.36 16.16
CA CYS A 140 10.61 4.70 16.62
C CYS A 140 10.61 3.19 16.33
N ASP A 141 9.47 2.50 16.51
CA ASP A 141 9.36 1.07 16.20
C ASP A 141 9.59 0.78 14.70
N ILE A 142 9.07 1.65 13.82
CA ILE A 142 9.30 1.55 12.38
C ILE A 142 10.77 1.75 12.03
N LEU A 143 11.42 2.75 12.63
CA LEU A 143 12.84 3.02 12.43
C LEU A 143 13.73 1.87 12.94
N ASN A 144 13.40 1.29 14.10
CA ASN A 144 14.12 0.12 14.64
C ASN A 144 13.99 -1.10 13.74
N ASN A 145 12.78 -1.36 13.22
CA ASN A 145 12.57 -2.45 12.27
C ASN A 145 13.38 -2.23 10.98
N PHE A 146 13.47 -0.99 10.49
CA PHE A 146 14.32 -0.67 9.34
C PHE A 146 15.79 -1.02 9.57
N THR A 147 16.36 -0.59 10.70
CA THR A 147 17.77 -0.82 10.99
C THR A 147 18.11 -2.29 11.23
N ASN A 148 17.12 -3.07 11.71
CA ASN A 148 17.27 -4.51 11.96
C ASN A 148 17.08 -5.36 10.70
N PHE A 149 16.44 -4.83 9.65
CA PHE A 149 16.52 -5.40 8.32
C PHE A 149 17.92 -5.11 7.77
N SER A 150 18.90 -5.90 8.22
CA SER A 150 20.22 -5.96 7.59
C SER A 150 20.01 -6.33 6.13
N PHE A 151 20.10 -5.34 5.24
CA PHE A 151 20.20 -5.62 3.83
C PHE A 151 21.44 -6.46 3.64
N ASP A 152 21.22 -7.64 3.09
CA ASP A 152 22.31 -8.38 2.50
C ASP A 152 22.80 -7.61 1.26
N GLN A 153 23.67 -6.63 1.49
CA GLN A 153 24.40 -5.86 0.48
C GLN A 153 25.28 -6.78 -0.39
N SER A 154 25.37 -8.08 -0.08
CA SER A 154 26.15 -9.06 -0.84
C SER A 154 25.39 -9.67 -2.04
N SER A 155 24.08 -9.39 -2.21
CA SER A 155 23.32 -9.90 -3.36
C SER A 155 23.18 -8.83 -4.47
N PRO A 156 23.93 -8.93 -5.58
CA PRO A 156 24.22 -7.81 -6.49
C PRO A 156 23.14 -7.64 -7.58
N ASN A 157 21.87 -7.86 -7.27
CA ASN A 157 20.82 -7.57 -8.22
C ASN A 157 20.39 -6.08 -8.11
N LYS A 158 20.13 -5.46 -9.27
CA LYS A 158 19.78 -4.03 -9.36
C LYS A 158 18.52 -3.67 -8.55
N GLU A 159 17.59 -4.61 -8.44
CA GLU A 159 16.33 -4.47 -7.70
C GLU A 159 16.56 -4.27 -6.18
N ASN A 160 17.56 -4.94 -5.60
CA ASN A 160 17.90 -4.78 -4.19
C ASN A 160 18.52 -3.41 -3.90
N ALA A 161 19.33 -2.86 -4.81
CA ALA A 161 19.94 -1.55 -4.66
C ALA A 161 18.90 -0.42 -4.74
N GLU A 162 18.02 -0.45 -5.74
CA GLU A 162 16.91 0.53 -5.89
C GLU A 162 15.94 0.49 -4.69
N ARG A 163 15.70 -0.71 -4.17
CA ARG A 163 14.90 -0.91 -2.95
C ARG A 163 15.60 -0.32 -1.72
N ALA A 164 16.90 -0.56 -1.54
CA ALA A 164 17.66 -0.02 -0.43
C ALA A 164 17.68 1.52 -0.44
N GLU A 165 17.92 2.13 -1.61
CA GLU A 165 17.88 3.58 -1.78
C GLU A 165 16.49 4.16 -1.45
N SER A 166 15.43 3.53 -1.95
CA SER A 166 14.05 3.95 -1.65
C SER A 166 13.76 3.89 -0.14
N GLN A 167 14.27 2.88 0.56
CA GLN A 167 14.06 2.71 1.99
C GLN A 167 14.85 3.71 2.84
N ILE A 168 16.10 3.99 2.47
CA ILE A 168 16.90 5.06 3.09
C ILE A 168 16.15 6.38 2.98
N LYS A 169 15.65 6.72 1.79
CA LYS A 169 14.84 7.93 1.56
C LYS A 169 13.58 7.96 2.43
N CYS A 170 12.86 6.85 2.55
CA CYS A 170 11.71 6.75 3.46
C CYS A 170 12.12 7.00 4.93
N ALA A 171 13.23 6.43 5.40
CA ALA A 171 13.73 6.63 6.75
C ALA A 171 14.12 8.09 7.02
N GLU A 172 14.85 8.73 6.10
CA GLU A 172 15.18 10.17 6.18
C GLU A 172 13.93 11.05 6.26
N MET A 173 12.92 10.75 5.44
CA MET A 173 11.65 11.49 5.46
C MET A 173 10.92 11.36 6.81
N LEU A 174 10.95 10.17 7.40
CA LEU A 174 10.35 9.93 8.71
C LEU A 174 11.14 10.65 9.82
N ILE A 175 12.47 10.57 9.83
CA ILE A 175 13.34 11.24 10.79
C ILE A 175 13.15 12.76 10.74
N ASN A 176 13.27 13.35 9.55
CA ASN A 176 13.12 14.79 9.35
C ASN A 176 11.76 15.29 9.83
N HIS A 177 10.73 14.49 9.61
CA HIS A 177 9.40 14.83 10.10
C HIS A 177 9.30 14.76 11.62
N ILE A 178 9.76 13.67 12.24
CA ILE A 178 9.74 13.52 13.70
C ILE A 178 10.47 14.67 14.39
N LEU A 179 11.66 15.04 13.88
CA LEU A 179 12.44 16.17 14.41
C LEU A 179 11.73 17.52 14.21
N LYS A 180 10.93 17.67 13.15
CA LYS A 180 10.13 18.88 12.94
C LYS A 180 9.01 19.02 13.97
N GLU A 181 8.29 17.92 14.26
CA GLU A 181 7.16 17.92 15.20
C GLU A 181 7.62 17.90 16.66
N ASN A 182 8.77 17.29 16.95
CA ASN A 182 9.37 17.25 18.28
C ASN A 182 10.90 17.38 18.21
N PRO A 183 11.45 18.60 18.13
CA PRO A 183 12.89 18.82 17.95
C PRO A 183 13.78 18.25 19.05
N ASN A 184 13.24 18.03 20.24
CA ASN A 184 13.99 17.56 21.41
C ASN A 184 13.87 16.05 21.64
N ILE A 185 13.19 15.33 20.73
CA ILE A 185 13.05 13.88 20.86
C ILE A 185 14.40 13.19 20.69
N GLU A 186 14.69 12.26 21.60
CA GLU A 186 15.85 11.41 21.47
C GLU A 186 15.58 10.29 20.46
N MET A 187 16.33 10.28 19.35
CA MET A 187 16.29 9.20 18.36
C MET A 187 16.80 7.88 18.94
N PRO A 188 16.29 6.72 18.49
CA PRO A 188 16.84 5.42 18.87
C PRO A 188 18.32 5.27 18.50
N ASP A 189 19.10 4.57 19.33
CA ASP A 189 20.53 4.34 19.09
C ASP A 189 20.81 3.62 17.77
N SER A 190 19.89 2.78 17.34
CA SER A 190 19.93 2.10 16.05
C SER A 190 19.97 3.08 14.87
N VAL A 191 19.28 4.21 14.97
CA VAL A 191 19.26 5.29 13.98
C VAL A 191 20.52 6.14 14.10
N LYS A 192 20.88 6.55 15.32
CA LYS A 192 22.07 7.37 15.60
C LYS A 192 23.37 6.71 15.13
N ASN A 193 23.47 5.39 15.30
CA ASN A 193 24.68 4.62 14.97
C ASN A 193 24.68 4.13 13.51
N ASN A 194 23.61 4.36 12.74
CA ASN A 194 23.54 3.93 11.36
C ASN A 194 24.33 4.89 10.46
N LYS A 195 25.46 4.42 9.92
CA LYS A 195 26.35 5.21 9.06
C LYS A 195 25.68 5.80 7.81
N THR A 196 24.58 5.21 7.35
CA THR A 196 23.83 5.64 6.17
C THR A 196 22.80 6.72 6.50
N LEU A 197 22.25 6.73 7.72
CA LEU A 197 21.26 7.72 8.18
C LEU A 197 21.87 8.89 8.98
N ALA A 198 23.09 8.72 9.48
CA ALA A 198 23.81 9.70 10.29
C ALA A 198 24.61 10.73 9.47
N GLN A 199 24.42 10.78 8.14
CA GLN A 199 25.03 11.75 7.22
C GLN A 199 24.09 12.94 6.98
#